data_AF-A0A961TVV0-F1
#
_entry.id   AF-A0A961TVV0-F1
#
_cell.length_a   1.000
_cell.length_b   1.000
_cell.length_c   1.000
_cell.angle_alpha   90.00
_cell.angle_beta   90.00
_cell.angle_gamma   90.00
#
_symmetry.space_group_name_H-M   'P 1'
#
loop_
_entity.id
_entity.type
_entity.pdbx_description
1 polymer ?
#
loop_
_entity_poly.entity_id
_entity_poly.type
_entity_poly.pdbx_seq_one_letter_code
_entity_poly.pdbx_strand_id
1 'polypeptide(L)'
;LIGLSRQGGSKLAVEMSKGTQFQLYLALRLAGYEEFAAARPSVPFVADDIMETFDEPRSEEVFRLFGQMAQVGQVIYLTHHRHLCEIAVQVVPNARIHEIA
;
A
#
# COMPACT_ATOMS: atom_id res chain seq x y z
N LEU A 1 15.12 -0.55 -10.38
CA LEU A 1 14.82 -1.19 -9.08
C LEU A 1 15.06 -2.68 -9.18
N ILE A 2 15.52 -3.29 -8.08
CA ILE A 2 15.73 -4.73 -7.97
C ILE A 2 14.94 -5.27 -6.78
N GLY A 3 14.58 -6.54 -6.83
CA GLY A 3 13.98 -7.28 -5.73
C GLY A 3 14.79 -8.52 -5.44
N LEU A 4 14.85 -8.90 -4.16
CA LEU A 4 15.56 -10.09 -3.71
C LEU A 4 14.59 -11.27 -3.69
N SER A 5 15.01 -12.38 -4.30
CA SER A 5 14.23 -13.62 -4.27
C SER A 5 14.47 -14.36 -2.96
N ARG A 6 13.44 -15.07 -2.47
CA ARG A 6 13.55 -15.95 -1.30
C ARG A 6 14.59 -17.07 -1.48
N GLN A 7 14.83 -17.49 -2.71
CA GLN A 7 15.84 -18.51 -3.05
C GLN A 7 17.25 -17.93 -3.24
N GLY A 8 17.45 -16.65 -2.96
CA GLY A 8 18.66 -15.92 -3.29
C GLY A 8 18.64 -15.36 -4.71
N GLY A 9 19.56 -14.42 -4.97
CA GLY A 9 19.64 -13.68 -6.23
C GLY A 9 18.69 -12.47 -6.30
N SER A 10 18.90 -11.66 -7.33
CA SER A 10 18.15 -10.44 -7.59
C SER A 10 17.43 -10.53 -8.93
N LYS A 11 16.23 -9.93 -9.01
CA LYS A 11 15.54 -9.69 -10.27
C LYS A 11 15.39 -8.20 -10.49
N LEU A 12 15.57 -7.75 -11.73
CA LEU A 12 15.16 -6.40 -12.14
C LEU A 12 13.62 -6.32 -12.07
N ALA A 13 13.11 -5.13 -11.76
CA ALA A 13 11.67 -4.88 -11.70
C ALA A 13 10.92 -5.28 -12.99
N VAL A 14 11.57 -5.18 -14.15
CA VAL A 14 10.99 -5.58 -15.46
C VAL A 14 10.87 -7.10 -15.63
N GLU A 15 11.58 -7.88 -14.82
CA GLU A 15 11.56 -9.35 -14.83
C GLU A 15 10.59 -9.95 -13.81
N MET A 16 9.85 -9.09 -13.09
CA MET A 16 8.89 -9.49 -12.06
C MET A 16 7.47 -9.59 -12.64
N SER A 17 6.60 -10.34 -11.95
CA SER A 17 5.16 -10.24 -12.24
C SER A 17 4.66 -8.82 -11.95
N LYS A 18 3.61 -8.39 -12.67
CA LYS A 18 3.02 -7.05 -12.51
C LYS A 18 2.72 -6.70 -11.05
N GLY A 19 2.05 -7.60 -10.32
CA GLY A 19 1.75 -7.40 -8.89
C GLY A 19 3.01 -7.25 -8.02
N THR A 20 4.06 -8.05 -8.26
CA THR A 20 5.31 -7.94 -7.49
C THR A 20 6.06 -6.64 -7.81
N GLN A 21 6.07 -6.26 -9.09
CA GLN A 21 6.64 -4.98 -9.53
C GLN A 21 5.91 -3.80 -8.85
N PHE A 22 4.59 -3.83 -8.81
CA PHE A 22 3.76 -2.79 -8.20
C PHE A 22 3.97 -2.71 -6.68
N GLN A 23 4.10 -3.84 -5.99
CA GLN A 23 4.47 -3.86 -4.57
C GLN A 23 5.84 -3.22 -4.32
N LEU A 24 6.83 -3.49 -5.17
CA LEU A 24 8.15 -2.88 -5.06
C LEU A 24 8.07 -1.35 -5.25
N TYR A 25 7.30 -0.87 -6.22
CA TYR A 25 7.08 0.56 -6.40
C TYR A 25 6.33 1.19 -5.22
N LEU A 26 5.32 0.50 -4.69
CA LEU A 26 4.57 0.96 -3.52
C LEU A 26 5.49 1.06 -2.30
N ALA A 27 6.29 0.04 -2.01
CA ALA A 27 7.20 0.04 -0.87
C ALA A 27 8.13 1.26 -0.84
N LEU A 28 8.64 1.69 -2.01
CA LEU A 28 9.46 2.90 -2.10
C LEU A 28 8.67 4.18 -1.84
N ARG A 29 7.41 4.25 -2.29
CA ARG A 29 6.54 5.40 -1.99
C ARG A 29 6.25 5.48 -0.50
N LEU A 30 6.04 4.34 0.16
CA LEU A 30 5.81 4.30 1.60
C LEU A 30 7.06 4.74 2.37
N ALA A 31 8.23 4.19 2.02
CA ALA A 31 9.50 4.57 2.63
C ALA A 31 9.79 6.08 2.44
N GLY A 32 9.58 6.61 1.23
CA GLY A 32 9.75 8.05 0.97
C GLY A 32 8.75 8.92 1.72
N TYR A 33 7.51 8.45 1.93
CA TYR A 33 6.53 9.14 2.74
C TYR A 33 6.94 9.19 4.21
N GLU A 34 7.40 8.07 4.77
CA GLU A 34 7.88 8.00 6.16
C GLU A 34 9.06 8.96 6.38
N GLU A 35 10.03 8.97 5.46
CA GLU A 35 11.16 9.90 5.51
C GLU A 35 10.71 11.37 5.42
N PHE A 36 9.78 11.67 4.52
CA PHE A 36 9.21 13.01 4.37
C PHE A 36 8.51 13.46 5.66
N ALA A 37 7.64 12.61 6.22
CA ALA A 37 6.85 12.92 7.42
C ALA A 37 7.71 13.03 8.69
N ALA A 38 8.89 12.38 8.72
CA ALA A 38 9.85 12.54 9.80
C ALA A 38 10.55 13.91 9.78
N ALA A 39 10.74 14.50 8.60
CA ALA A 39 11.48 15.76 8.43
C ALA A 39 10.57 17.00 8.28
N ARG A 40 9.28 16.81 7.99
CA ARG A 40 8.35 17.88 7.60
C ARG A 40 6.94 17.57 8.10
N PRO A 41 6.05 18.58 8.20
CA PRO A 41 4.63 18.33 8.46
C PRO A 41 4.07 17.30 7.47
N SER A 42 3.43 16.26 7.99
CA SER A 42 2.84 15.20 7.18
C SER A 42 1.73 15.76 6.27
N VAL A 43 1.71 15.31 5.02
CA VAL A 43 0.60 15.53 4.09
C VAL A 43 -0.23 14.26 3.94
N PRO A 44 -1.47 14.34 3.42
CA PRO A 44 -2.25 13.14 3.13
C PRO A 44 -1.55 12.25 2.09
N PHE A 45 -1.51 10.95 2.36
CA PHE A 45 -1.15 9.93 1.38
C PHE A 45 -2.40 9.46 0.66
N VAL A 46 -2.47 9.69 -0.65
CA VAL A 46 -3.63 9.31 -1.47
C VAL A 46 -3.23 8.17 -2.41
N ALA A 47 -3.98 7.07 -2.37
CA ALA A 47 -3.77 5.90 -3.22
C ALA A 47 -5.07 5.54 -3.95
N ASP A 48 -5.00 5.45 -5.29
CA ASP A 48 -6.16 5.24 -6.16
C ASP A 48 -6.01 3.91 -6.91
N ASP A 49 -6.85 2.93 -6.58
CA ASP A 49 -6.95 1.59 -7.20
C ASP A 49 -5.62 0.83 -7.40
N ILE A 50 -4.64 1.10 -6.54
CA ILE A 50 -3.28 0.56 -6.69
C ILE A 50 -3.14 -0.95 -6.39
N MET A 51 -4.19 -1.59 -5.84
CA MET A 51 -4.18 -2.99 -5.40
C MET A 51 -4.94 -3.95 -6.33
N GLU A 52 -5.41 -3.49 -7.49
CA GLU A 52 -6.14 -4.32 -8.49
C GLU A 52 -5.43 -5.66 -8.81
N THR A 53 -4.10 -5.65 -8.80
CA THR A 53 -3.28 -6.82 -9.18
C THR A 53 -2.79 -7.66 -8.00
N PHE A 54 -3.22 -7.33 -6.77
CA PHE A 54 -2.72 -7.98 -5.56
C PHE A 54 -3.65 -9.12 -5.15
N ASP A 55 -3.06 -10.19 -4.62
CA ASP A 55 -3.82 -11.20 -3.91
C ASP A 55 -4.25 -10.67 -2.52
N GLU A 56 -5.17 -11.39 -1.87
CA GLU A 56 -5.73 -11.00 -0.57
C GLU A 56 -4.65 -10.84 0.53
N PRO A 57 -3.71 -11.79 0.72
CA PRO A 57 -2.62 -11.61 1.70
C PRO A 57 -1.78 -10.36 1.44
N ARG A 58 -1.47 -10.06 0.18
CA ARG A 58 -0.71 -8.86 -0.18
C ARG A 58 -1.49 -7.58 0.10
N SER A 59 -2.81 -7.59 -0.09
CA SER A 59 -3.68 -6.44 0.17
C SER A 59 -3.81 -6.20 1.68
N GLU A 60 -3.93 -7.26 2.48
CA GLU A 60 -3.91 -7.17 3.95
C GLU A 60 -2.63 -6.50 4.48
N GLU A 61 -1.46 -6.92 3.97
CA GLU A 61 -0.18 -6.31 4.39
C GLU A 61 -0.12 -4.82 4.05
N VAL A 62 -0.62 -4.43 2.88
CA VAL A 62 -0.68 -3.02 2.49
C VAL A 62 -1.62 -2.24 3.40
N PHE A 63 -2.81 -2.76 3.73
CA PHE A 63 -3.69 -2.10 4.68
C PHE A 63 -3.10 -2.00 6.08
N ARG A 64 -2.32 -3.00 6.52
CA ARG A 64 -1.59 -2.91 7.79
C ARG A 64 -0.57 -1.79 7.79
N LEU A 65 0.18 -1.62 6.69
CA LEU A 65 1.11 -0.51 6.50
C LEU A 65 0.37 0.83 6.45
N PHE A 66 -0.74 0.93 5.73
CA PHE A 66 -1.59 2.12 5.73
C PHE A 66 -2.11 2.48 7.11
N GLY A 67 -2.51 1.50 7.92
CA GLY A 67 -2.93 1.71 9.30
C GLY A 67 -1.80 2.28 10.20
N GLN A 68 -0.56 1.87 9.96
CA GLN A 68 0.63 2.42 10.63
C GLN A 68 0.92 3.85 10.17
N MET A 69 0.90 4.10 8.86
CA MET A 69 1.09 5.44 8.30
C MET A 69 0.01 6.43 8.76
N ALA A 70 -1.22 5.95 8.94
CA ALA A 70 -2.34 6.74 9.44
C ALA A 70 -2.15 7.23 10.90
N GLN A 71 -1.17 6.70 11.64
CA GLN A 71 -0.78 7.23 12.96
C GLN A 71 0.06 8.51 12.87
N VAL A 72 0.72 8.72 11.72
CA VAL A 72 1.60 9.87 11.48
C VAL A 72 0.89 10.96 10.67
N GLY A 73 0.14 10.57 9.65
CA GLY A 73 -0.62 11.47 8.80
C GLY A 73 -1.95 10.88 8.37
N GLN A 74 -2.58 11.46 7.35
CA GLN A 74 -3.84 10.93 6.81
C GLN A 74 -3.57 9.99 5.65
N VAL A 75 -4.22 8.82 5.62
CA VAL A 75 -4.24 7.93 4.45
C VAL A 75 -5.64 7.92 3.85
N ILE A 76 -5.73 8.15 2.54
CA ILE A 76 -6.96 8.08 1.75
C ILE A 76 -6.76 7.03 0.67
N TYR A 77 -7.52 5.94 0.75
CA TYR A 77 -7.53 4.90 -0.26
C TYR A 77 -8.84 4.95 -1.04
N LEU A 78 -8.74 5.06 -2.36
CA LEU A 78 -9.86 5.07 -3.27
C LEU A 78 -9.88 3.73 -4.00
N THR A 79 -11.05 3.11 -4.04
CA THR A 79 -11.23 1.89 -4.82
C THR A 79 -12.65 1.67 -5.28
N HIS A 80 -12.79 1.01 -6.44
CA HIS A 80 -14.06 0.46 -6.89
C HIS A 80 -14.28 -1.01 -6.44
N HIS A 81 -13.27 -1.65 -5.86
CA HIS A 81 -13.35 -3.04 -5.42
C HIS A 81 -13.90 -3.16 -4.00
N ARG A 82 -15.19 -3.51 -3.88
CA ARG A 82 -15.89 -3.65 -2.58
C ARG A 82 -15.18 -4.59 -1.59
N HIS A 83 -14.62 -5.70 -2.06
CA HIS A 83 -13.90 -6.65 -1.22
C HIS A 83 -12.68 -6.01 -0.51
N LEU A 84 -11.99 -5.05 -1.15
CA LEU A 84 -10.88 -4.35 -0.51
C LEU A 84 -11.34 -3.49 0.67
N CYS A 85 -12.58 -2.97 0.64
CA CYS A 85 -13.17 -2.28 1.78
C CYS A 85 -13.39 -3.23 2.97
N GLU A 86 -13.78 -4.48 2.71
CA GLU A 86 -13.96 -5.51 3.75
C GLU A 86 -12.62 -5.85 4.41
N ILE A 87 -11.57 -6.10 3.59
CA ILE A 87 -10.21 -6.33 4.10
C ILE A 87 -9.74 -5.12 4.92
N ALA A 88 -9.97 -3.89 4.44
CA ALA A 88 -9.54 -2.68 5.13
C ALA A 88 -10.11 -2.59 6.55
N VAL A 89 -11.40 -2.86 6.73
CA VAL A 89 -12.05 -2.82 8.06
C VAL A 89 -11.60 -3.97 8.95
N GLN A 90 -11.34 -5.15 8.39
CA GLN A 90 -10.80 -6.29 9.14
C GLN A 90 -9.38 -6.01 9.66
N VAL A 91 -8.52 -5.42 8.83
CA VAL A 91 -7.11 -5.16 9.16
C VAL A 91 -6.92 -3.87 9.96
N VAL A 92 -7.73 -2.85 9.68
CA VAL A 92 -7.66 -1.51 10.30
C VAL A 92 -9.03 -1.19 10.91
N PRO A 93 -9.28 -1.56 12.18
CA PRO A 93 -10.60 -1.43 12.81
C PRO A 93 -11.16 -0.01 12.86
N ASN A 94 -10.29 1.01 12.79
CA ASN A 94 -10.68 2.43 12.80
C ASN A 94 -10.86 3.01 11.38
N ALA A 95 -10.73 2.21 10.32
CA ALA A 95 -10.95 2.65 8.96
C ALA A 95 -12.41 3.13 8.78
N ARG A 96 -12.57 4.23 8.05
CA ARG A 96 -13.89 4.77 7.68
C ARG A 96 -14.10 4.58 6.19
N ILE A 97 -15.16 3.87 5.85
CA ILE A 97 -15.60 3.70 4.45
C ILE A 97 -16.57 4.83 4.13
N HIS A 98 -16.29 5.55 3.05
CA HIS A 98 -17.17 6.57 2.48
C HIS A 98 -17.63 6.10 1.10
N GLU A 99 -18.93 5.84 0.96
CA GLU A 99 -19.53 5.55 -0.34
C GLU A 99 -19.83 6.86 -1.07
N ILE A 100 -19.46 6.92 -2.36
CA ILE A 100 -19.73 8.07 -3.21
C ILE A 100 -20.89 7.67 -4.13
N ALA A 101 -21.98 8.45 -4.06
CA ALA A 101 -23.22 8.25 -4.82
C ALA A 101 -23.13 8.82 -6.25
#